data_AF-A0A2P8KQG5-F1
#
_entry.id   AF-A0A2P8KQG5-F1
#
_cell.length_a   1.000
_cell.length_b   1.000
_cell.length_c   1.000
_cell.angle_alpha   90.00
_cell.angle_beta   90.00
_cell.angle_gamma   90.00
#
_symmetry.space_group_name_H-M   'P 1'
#
loop_
_entity.id
_entity.type
_entity.pdbx_description
1 polymer ?
#
loop_
_entity_poly.entity_id
_entity_poly.type
_entity_poly.pdbx_seq_one_letter_code
_entity_poly.pdbx_strand_id
1 'polypeptide(L)' 'MVMAGPAVVVVASFVTLWLALRTPDPVVEADYYRRGIEINKALADKKLMPALAGRNHAATPADDVPAPRR' A
#
# COMPACT_ATOMS: atom_id res chain seq x y z
N MET A 1 -41.12 32.30 -8.80
CA MET A 1 -41.24 31.66 -7.47
C MET A 1 -40.00 32.00 -6.65
N VAL A 2 -40.13 32.48 -5.41
CA VAL A 2 -38.98 32.95 -4.58
C VAL A 2 -38.38 31.82 -3.73
N MET A 3 -39.18 30.81 -3.36
CA MET A 3 -38.73 29.70 -2.48
C MET A 3 -37.96 28.58 -3.19
N ALA A 4 -37.94 28.58 -4.53
CA ALA A 4 -37.24 27.55 -5.30
C ALA A 4 -35.73 27.59 -5.05
N GLY A 5 -35.14 28.78 -4.92
CA GLY A 5 -33.71 28.94 -4.62
C GLY A 5 -33.30 28.30 -3.29
N PRO A 6 -33.91 28.71 -2.15
CA PRO A 6 -33.63 28.10 -0.85
C PRO A 6 -33.88 26.59 -0.81
N ALA A 7 -34.96 26.11 -1.42
CA ALA A 7 -35.27 24.67 -1.44
C ALA A 7 -34.20 23.85 -2.16
N VAL A 8 -33.66 24.33 -3.27
CA VAL A 8 -32.56 23.66 -4.01
C VAL A 8 -31.29 23.58 -3.17
N VAL A 9 -30.95 24.64 -2.42
CA VAL A 9 -29.76 24.63 -1.53
C VAL A 9 -29.89 23.59 -0.44
N VAL A 10 -31.09 23.45 0.16
CA VAL A 10 -31.35 22.42 1.18
C VAL A 10 -31.16 21.03 0.59
N VAL A 11 -31.70 20.75 -0.60
CA VAL A 11 -31.51 19.43 -1.24
C VAL A 11 -30.03 19.18 -1.54
N ALA A 12 -29.33 20.18 -2.08
CA ALA A 12 -27.90 20.06 -2.42
C ALA A 12 -27.03 19.77 -1.18
N SER A 13 -27.34 20.36 -0.03
CA SER A 13 -26.59 20.11 1.21
C SER A 13 -26.76 18.66 1.69
N PHE A 14 -27.97 18.09 1.60
CA PHE A 14 -28.20 16.69 1.92
C PHE A 14 -27.51 15.74 0.95
N VAL A 15 -27.49 16.05 -0.35
CA VAL A 15 -26.74 15.26 -1.35
C VAL A 15 -25.24 15.26 -1.00
N THR A 16 -24.72 16.42 -0.60
CA THR A 16 -23.31 16.56 -0.21
C THR A 16 -23.00 15.78 1.06
N LEU A 17 -23.87 15.87 2.07
CA LEU A 17 -23.76 15.09 3.31
C LEU A 17 -23.76 13.58 3.02
N TRP A 18 -24.65 13.12 2.14
CA TRP A 18 -24.71 11.72 1.75
C TRP A 18 -23.42 11.25 1.08
N LEU A 19 -22.84 12.06 0.18
CA LEU A 19 -21.58 11.74 -0.48
C LEU A 19 -20.44 11.62 0.53
N ALA A 20 -20.36 12.55 1.49
CA ALA A 20 -19.34 12.55 2.53
C ALA A 20 -19.40 11.31 3.44
N LEU A 21 -20.60 10.80 3.73
CA LEU A 21 -20.77 9.60 4.54
C LEU A 21 -20.52 8.31 3.75
N ARG A 22 -20.89 8.28 2.46
CA ARG A 22 -20.81 7.07 1.63
C ARG A 22 -19.41 6.79 1.10
N THR A 23 -18.65 7.84 0.80
CA THR A 23 -17.33 7.73 0.17
C THR A 23 -16.28 8.35 1.10
N PRO A 24 -15.85 7.62 2.14
CA PRO A 24 -14.73 8.08 2.96
C PRO A 24 -13.49 8.19 2.07
N ASP A 25 -12.77 9.31 2.20
CA ASP A 25 -11.47 9.53 1.57
C ASP A 25 -10.38 9.36 2.64
N PRO A 26 -9.93 8.12 2.91
CA PRO A 26 -8.96 7.87 3.97
C PRO A 26 -7.57 8.35 3.56
N VAL A 27 -7.05 9.35 4.28
CA VAL A 27 -5.68 9.86 4.11
C VAL A 27 -4.62 8.79 4.40
N VAL A 28 -4.98 7.81 5.23
CA VAL A 28 -4.09 6.75 5.70
C VAL A 28 -4.84 5.42 5.65
N GLU A 29 -4.17 4.36 5.21
CA GLU A 29 -4.73 3.01 5.24
C GLU A 29 -5.09 2.60 6.67
N ALA A 30 -6.17 1.83 6.82
CA ALA A 30 -6.66 1.41 8.13
C ALA A 30 -5.62 0.65 8.98
N ASP A 31 -4.66 -0.01 8.33
CA ASP A 31 -3.60 -0.81 8.94
C ASP A 31 -2.22 -0.11 8.91
N TYR A 32 -2.12 1.17 8.57
CA TYR A 32 -0.82 1.87 8.43
C TYR A 32 0.09 1.73 9.65
N TYR A 33 -0.46 1.88 10.87
CA TYR A 33 0.31 1.67 12.10
C TYR A 33 0.78 0.23 12.27
N ARG A 34 -0.06 -0.73 11.89
CA ARG A 34 0.26 -2.16 11.96
C ARG A 34 1.37 -2.49 10.97
N ARG A 35 1.27 -2.00 9.73
CA ARG A 35 2.33 -2.09 8.72
C ARG A 35 3.64 -1.46 9.19
N GLY A 36 3.57 -0.30 9.85
CA GLY A 36 4.75 0.38 10.40
C GLY A 36 5.49 -0.42 11.47
N ILE A 37 4.78 -1.21 12.30
CA ILE A 37 5.40 -2.09 13.29
C ILE A 37 5.97 -3.35 12.61
N GLU A 38 5.23 -3.92 11.65
CA GLU A 38 5.59 -5.17 10.98
C GLU A 38 6.75 -5.02 9.99
N ILE A 39 7.00 -3.81 9.46
CA ILE A 39 8.10 -3.56 8.51
C ILE A 39 9.48 -3.88 9.08
N ASN A 40 9.70 -3.63 10.38
CA ASN A 40 10.97 -3.96 11.04
C ASN A 40 11.21 -5.47 11.12
N LYS A 41 10.13 -6.26 11.25
CA LYS A 41 10.21 -7.72 11.26
C LYS A 41 10.54 -8.27 9.87
N ALA A 42 9.83 -7.80 8.86
CA ALA A 42 10.11 -8.16 7.47
C ALA A 42 11.53 -7.73 7.02
N LEU A 43 12.01 -6.58 7.49
CA LEU A 43 13.34 -6.09 7.17
C LEU A 43 14.44 -6.85 7.93
N ALA A 44 14.19 -7.25 9.17
CA ALA A 44 15.10 -8.11 9.93
C ALA A 44 15.33 -9.46 9.24
N ASP A 45 14.26 -10.09 8.75
CA ASP A 45 14.35 -11.36 7.99
C ASP A 45 15.14 -11.18 6.69
N LYS A 46 15.05 -10.00 6.06
CA LYS A 46 15.75 -9.66 4.82
C LYS A 46 17.20 -9.21 5.02
N LYS A 47 17.60 -8.83 6.24
CA LYS A 47 18.93 -8.27 6.54
C LYS A 47 20.08 -9.20 6.13
N LEU A 48 19.86 -10.50 6.24
CA LEU A 48 20.86 -11.51 5.90
C LEU A 48 20.78 -11.99 4.45
N MET A 49 19.80 -11.53 3.66
CA MET A 49 19.63 -12.00 2.28
C MET A 49 20.85 -11.80 1.39
N PRO A 50 21.55 -10.66 1.40
CA PRO A 50 22.77 -10.49 0.60
C PRO A 50 23.88 -11.47 1.01
N ALA A 51 24.04 -11.72 2.31
CA ALA A 51 25.02 -12.68 2.83
C ALA A 51 24.65 -14.12 2.47
N LEU A 52 23.37 -14.48 2.55
CA LEU A 52 22.85 -15.78 2.12
C LEU A 52 23.03 -15.98 0.61
N ALA A 53 22.73 -14.96 -0.21
CA ALA A 53 22.93 -15.00 -1.65
C ALA A 53 24.41 -15.19 -2.01
N GLY A 54 25.32 -14.46 -1.36
CA GLY A 54 26.76 -14.62 -1.55
C GLY A 54 27.26 -16.02 -1.15
N ARG A 55 26.82 -16.54 0.00
CA ARG A 55 27.13 -17.91 0.41
C ARG A 55 26.60 -18.94 -0.58
N ASN A 56 25.35 -18.79 -1.02
CA ASN A 56 24.73 -19.70 -1.97
C ASN A 56 25.44 -19.66 -3.32
N HIS A 57 25.86 -18.48 -3.78
CA HIS A 57 26.63 -18.31 -5.01
C HIS A 57 28.01 -18.98 -4.94
N ALA A 58 28.71 -18.86 -3.80
CA ALA A 58 30.00 -19.52 -3.59
C ALA A 58 29.89 -21.05 -3.46
N ALA A 59 28.73 -21.56 -3.02
CA ALA A 59 28.46 -22.99 -2.86
C ALA A 59 27.92 -23.65 -4.15
N THR A 60 27.58 -22.89 -5.19
CA THR A 60 27.11 -23.41 -6.47
C THR A 60 28.23 -24.21 -7.16
N PRO A 61 28.06 -25.52 -7.45
CA PRO A 61 28.99 -26.28 -8.26
C PRO A 61 29.17 -25.67 -9.65
N ALA A 62 30.36 -25.82 -10.24
CA ALA A 62 30.66 -25.25 -11.56
C ALA A 62 29.69 -25.74 -12.66
N ASP A 63 29.20 -26.97 -12.53
CA ASP A 63 28.26 -27.60 -13.46
C ASP A 63 26.84 -27.00 -13.38
N ASP A 64 26.50 -26.32 -12.28
CA ASP A 64 25.19 -25.70 -12.03
C ASP A 64 25.17 -24.20 -12.37
N VAL A 65 26.30 -23.62 -12.82
CA VAL A 65 26.38 -22.20 -13.21
C VAL A 65 25.73 -22.02 -14.60
N PRO A 66 24.72 -21.13 -14.75
CA PRO A 66 24.09 -20.91 -16.05
C PRO A 66 25.09 -20.45 -17.10
N ALA A 67 24.99 -21.00 -18.31
CA ALA A 67 25.83 -20.59 -19.43
C ALA A 67 25.63 -19.09 -19.73
N PRO A 68 26.71 -18.33 -20.00
CA PRO A 68 26.60 -16.92 -20.32
C PRO A 68 25.75 -16.73 -21.58
N ARG A 69 24.67 -15.94 -21.45
CA ARG A 69 23.78 -15.60 -22.57
C ARG A 69 24.52 -14.57 -23.44
N ARG A 70 24.95 -14.98 -24.63
CA ARG A 70 25.59 -14.11 -25.64
C ARG A 70 24.59 -13.17 -26.27
#